data_AF-A0A924DU75-F1
#
_entry.id   AF-A0A924DU75-F1
#
_cell.length_a   1.000
_cell.length_b   1.000
_cell.length_c   1.000
_cell.angle_alpha   90.00
_cell.angle_beta   90.00
_cell.angle_gamma   90.00
#
_symmetry.space_group_name_H-M   'P 1'
#
loop_
_entity.id
_entity.type
_entity.pdbx_description
1 polymer ?
#
loop_
_entity_poly.entity_id
_entity_poly.type
_entity_poly.pdbx_seq_one_letter_code
_entity_poly.pdbx_strand_id
1 'polypeptide(L)'
;MSAQTSIKERMIRIEIDGSELTPNQVRLIRSLNTMIAHVLLTENEEEYFEGSAEFMRMCAALIKQAHFTENLKDASNIPYAQQALEYSMDVLQEYVTASKVVTYDN
;
A
#
# COMPACT_ATOMS: atom_id res chain seq x y z
N MET A 1 25.40 15.98 -22.65
CA MET A 1 24.07 16.00 -22.00
C MET A 1 24.31 15.86 -20.51
N SER A 2 23.91 16.85 -19.70
CA SER A 2 24.24 16.89 -18.27
C SER A 2 23.44 15.83 -17.49
N ALA A 3 24.08 15.17 -16.52
CA ALA A 3 23.52 14.10 -15.70
C ALA A 3 22.15 14.45 -15.07
N GLN A 4 21.90 15.74 -14.82
CA GLN A 4 20.66 16.29 -14.27
C GLN A 4 19.43 16.13 -15.20
N THR A 5 19.65 16.04 -16.52
CA THR A 5 18.58 15.81 -17.51
C THR A 5 18.06 14.37 -17.42
N SER A 6 18.94 13.41 -17.09
CA SER A 6 18.62 11.97 -17.08
C SER A 6 17.77 11.50 -15.90
N ILE A 7 17.90 12.16 -14.74
CA ILE A 7 17.14 11.77 -13.53
C ILE A 7 15.66 12.10 -13.72
N LYS A 8 15.35 13.28 -14.26
CA LYS A 8 13.97 13.72 -14.51
C LYS A 8 13.20 12.79 -15.45
N GLU A 9 13.86 12.23 -16.46
CA GLU A 9 13.25 11.33 -17.44
C GLU A 9 12.83 9.98 -16.84
N ARG A 10 13.46 9.56 -15.74
CA ARG A 10 13.16 8.29 -15.04
C ARG A 10 12.22 8.46 -13.85
N MET A 11 11.81 9.70 -13.55
CA MET A 11 10.90 9.95 -12.43
C MET A 11 9.47 9.52 -12.79
N ILE A 12 8.90 8.69 -11.93
CA ILE A 12 7.47 8.36 -11.98
C ILE A 12 6.70 9.48 -11.28
N ARG A 13 5.70 10.05 -11.96
CA ARG A 13 4.76 11.01 -11.38
C ARG A 13 3.44 10.32 -11.10
N ILE A 14 2.96 10.43 -9.86
CA ILE A 14 1.67 9.93 -9.42
C ILE A 14 0.83 11.14 -9.01
N GLU A 15 -0.29 11.34 -9.69
CA GLU A 15 -1.25 12.40 -9.39
C GLU A 15 -2.53 11.77 -8.83
N ILE A 16 -2.94 12.21 -7.65
CA ILE A 16 -4.13 11.73 -6.94
C ILE A 16 -4.90 12.98 -6.49
N ASP A 17 -6.20 13.03 -6.79
CA ASP A 17 -7.07 14.05 -6.21
C ASP A 17 -7.27 13.77 -4.71
N GLY A 18 -6.74 14.68 -3.89
CA GLY A 18 -6.81 14.58 -2.43
C GLY A 18 -7.95 15.34 -1.80
N SER A 19 -8.88 15.90 -2.58
CA SER A 19 -9.97 16.76 -2.08
C SER A 19 -10.86 16.07 -1.03
N GLU A 20 -11.08 14.77 -1.16
CA GLU A 20 -11.85 13.95 -0.23
C GLU A 20 -10.98 13.17 0.76
N LEU A 21 -9.65 13.32 0.71
CA LEU A 21 -8.74 12.59 1.60
C LEU A 21 -8.44 13.40 2.86
N THR A 22 -8.38 12.71 4.00
CA THR A 22 -7.91 13.33 5.24
C THR A 22 -6.41 13.62 5.15
N PRO A 23 -5.89 14.63 5.88
CA PRO A 23 -4.46 14.89 5.92
C PRO A 23 -3.63 13.68 6.35
N ASN A 24 -4.21 12.77 7.15
CA ASN A 24 -3.55 11.55 7.57
C ASN A 24 -3.44 10.52 6.43
N GLN A 25 -4.52 10.31 5.67
CA GLN A 25 -4.51 9.45 4.48
C GLN A 25 -3.49 9.96 3.45
N VAL A 26 -3.44 11.27 3.21
CA VAL A 26 -2.46 11.88 2.29
C VAL A 26 -1.02 11.61 2.75
N ARG A 27 -0.72 11.72 4.04
CA ARG A 27 0.61 11.40 4.58
C ARG A 27 0.94 9.92 4.42
N LEU A 28 -0.01 9.04 4.74
CA LEU A 28 0.19 7.59 4.60
C LEU A 28 0.47 7.18 3.15
N ILE A 29 -0.24 7.76 2.17
CA ILE A 29 0.02 7.52 0.75
C ILE A 29 1.45 7.93 0.36
N ARG A 30 1.92 9.10 0.82
CA ARG A 30 3.29 9.55 0.55
C ARG A 30 4.32 8.60 1.17
N SER A 31 4.13 8.22 2.43
CA SER A 31 5.02 7.29 3.11
C SER A 31 5.01 5.92 2.41
N LEU A 32 3.84 5.46 1.94
CA LEU A 32 3.70 4.19 1.23
C LEU A 32 4.50 4.21 -0.08
N ASN A 33 4.42 5.30 -0.84
CA ASN A 33 5.19 5.46 -2.07
C ASN A 33 6.71 5.43 -1.82
N THR A 34 7.18 6.05 -0.74
CA THR A 34 8.59 5.96 -0.33
C THR A 34 8.97 4.53 0.08
N MET A 35 8.10 3.85 0.83
CA MET A 35 8.32 2.48 1.29
C MET A 35 8.40 1.49 0.13
N ILE A 36 7.54 1.62 -0.88
CA ILE A 36 7.59 0.81 -2.11
C ILE A 36 8.96 0.93 -2.78
N ALA A 37 9.46 2.16 -2.96
CA ALA A 37 10.76 2.38 -3.58
C ALA A 37 11.90 1.76 -2.76
N HIS A 38 11.84 1.85 -1.43
CA HIS A 38 12.82 1.23 -0.55
C HIS A 38 12.83 -0.30 -0.66
N VAL A 39 11.67 -0.95 -0.53
CA VAL A 39 11.53 -2.41 -0.60
C VAL A 39 11.99 -2.96 -1.95
N LEU A 40 11.73 -2.24 -3.05
CA LEU A 40 12.11 -2.68 -4.39
C LEU A 40 13.60 -2.53 -4.71
N LEU A 41 14.34 -1.71 -3.95
CA LEU A 41 15.73 -1.34 -4.27
C LEU A 41 16.74 -1.75 -3.20
N THR A 42 16.29 -2.09 -1.99
CA THR A 42 17.22 -2.51 -0.94
C THR A 42 17.87 -3.84 -1.29
N GLU A 43 19.18 -3.94 -1.07
CA GLU A 43 19.97 -5.16 -1.20
C GLU A 43 20.20 -5.83 0.16
N ASN A 44 19.72 -5.22 1.24
CA ASN A 44 19.82 -5.75 2.60
C ASN A 44 18.61 -6.65 2.90
N GLU A 45 18.88 -7.89 3.29
CA GLU A 45 17.85 -8.89 3.58
C GLU A 45 16.92 -8.48 4.73
N GLU A 46 17.47 -7.98 5.84
CA GLU A 46 16.71 -7.55 7.01
C GLU A 46 15.79 -6.37 6.66
N GLU A 47 16.33 -5.34 6.00
CA GLU A 47 15.54 -4.20 5.52
C GLU A 47 14.44 -4.64 4.53
N TYR A 48 14.72 -5.62 3.67
CA TYR A 48 13.73 -6.16 2.76
C TYR A 48 12.55 -6.81 3.51
N PHE A 49 12.82 -7.66 4.50
CA PHE A 49 11.77 -8.32 5.28
C PHE A 49 11.00 -7.34 6.15
N GLU A 50 11.70 -6.46 6.89
CA GLU A 50 11.06 -5.47 7.75
C GLU A 50 10.26 -4.44 6.94
N GLY A 51 10.82 -3.95 5.85
CA GLY A 51 10.18 -3.02 4.92
C GLY A 51 8.95 -3.63 4.26
N SER A 52 9.01 -4.90 3.86
CA SER A 52 7.85 -5.63 3.31
C SER A 52 6.72 -5.76 4.34
N ALA A 53 7.06 -6.07 5.60
CA ALA A 53 6.08 -6.15 6.68
C ALA A 53 5.47 -4.78 7.02
N GLU A 54 6.27 -3.70 7.01
CA GLU A 54 5.78 -2.34 7.22
C GLU A 54 4.89 -1.88 6.06
N PHE A 55 5.27 -2.15 4.81
CA PHE A 55 4.45 -1.88 3.64
C PHE A 55 3.05 -2.48 3.77
N MET A 56 2.96 -3.75 4.16
CA MET A 56 1.67 -4.43 4.41
C MET A 56 0.89 -3.80 5.58
N ARG A 57 1.57 -3.43 6.68
CA ARG A 57 0.93 -2.73 7.82
C ARG A 57 0.36 -1.37 7.42
N MET A 58 1.04 -0.63 6.56
CA MET A 58 0.57 0.66 6.05
C MET A 58 -0.66 0.50 5.15
N CYS A 59 -0.70 -0.50 4.28
CA CYS A 59 -1.89 -0.87 3.51
C CYS A 59 -3.07 -1.18 4.44
N ALA A 60 -2.83 -1.98 5.49
CA ALA A 60 -3.87 -2.30 6.48
C ALA A 60 -4.37 -1.05 7.23
N ALA A 61 -3.47 -0.11 7.55
CA ALA A 61 -3.84 1.16 8.18
C ALA A 61 -4.71 2.03 7.28
N LEU A 62 -4.45 2.06 5.97
CA LEU A 62 -5.28 2.76 4.98
C LEU A 62 -6.68 2.13 4.87
N ILE A 63 -6.77 0.80 4.82
CA ILE A 63 -8.06 0.07 4.79
C ILE A 63 -8.90 0.40 6.03
N LYS A 64 -8.30 0.42 7.22
CA LYS A 64 -8.98 0.76 8.49
C LYS A 64 -9.45 2.21 8.59
N GLN A 65 -8.89 3.10 7.78
CA GLN A 65 -9.23 4.53 7.73
C GLN A 65 -10.03 4.87 6.47
N ALA A 66 -10.46 3.87 5.69
CA ALA A 66 -11.22 4.13 4.48
C ALA A 66 -12.60 4.69 4.83
N HIS A 67 -13.11 5.62 4.00
CA HIS A 67 -14.43 6.25 4.17
C HIS A 67 -15.55 5.23 4.39
N PHE A 68 -15.52 4.09 3.70
CA PHE A 68 -16.48 3.00 3.90
C PHE A 68 -16.57 2.56 5.37
N THR A 69 -15.41 2.41 6.02
CA THR A 69 -15.32 1.97 7.41
C THR A 69 -15.69 3.09 8.38
N GLU A 70 -15.32 4.34 8.09
CA GLU A 70 -15.66 5.48 8.95
C GLU A 70 -17.16 5.80 8.92
N ASN A 71 -17.78 5.75 7.75
CA ASN A 71 -19.21 6.04 7.58
C ASN A 71 -20.14 4.98 8.18
N LEU A 72 -19.67 3.73 8.33
CA LEU A 72 -20.47 2.60 8.81
C LEU A 72 -20.22 2.22 10.28
N LYS A 73 -19.21 2.82 10.92
CA LYS A 73 -18.85 2.55 12.33
C LYS A 73 -20.04 2.68 13.27
N ASP A 74 -20.88 3.69 13.07
CA ASP A 74 -21.99 4.00 13.98
C ASP A 74 -23.31 3.31 13.58
N ALA A 75 -23.43 2.81 12.35
CA ALA A 75 -24.69 2.34 11.80
C ALA A 75 -24.94 0.84 12.01
N SER A 76 -23.88 0.02 12.11
CA SER A 76 -24.02 -1.44 12.02
C SER A 76 -23.29 -2.25 13.09
N ASN A 77 -22.37 -1.66 13.87
CA ASN A 77 -21.47 -2.39 14.78
C ASN A 77 -20.74 -3.59 14.10
N ILE A 78 -20.74 -3.65 12.77
CA ILE A 78 -20.08 -4.68 11.99
C ILE A 78 -18.62 -4.25 11.83
N PRO A 79 -17.63 -5.10 12.20
CA PRO A 79 -16.22 -4.76 12.10
C PRO A 79 -15.70 -4.92 10.67
N TYR A 80 -16.27 -4.17 9.71
CA TYR A 80 -15.96 -4.31 8.28
C TYR A 80 -14.48 -4.18 7.95
N ALA A 81 -13.78 -3.27 8.61
CA ALA A 81 -12.34 -3.11 8.41
C ALA A 81 -11.57 -4.39 8.76
N GLN A 82 -11.98 -5.08 9.84
CA GLN A 82 -11.36 -6.33 10.23
C GLN A 82 -11.72 -7.45 9.26
N GLN A 83 -12.99 -7.58 8.88
CA GLN A 83 -13.45 -8.58 7.91
C GLN A 83 -12.75 -8.43 6.55
N ALA A 84 -12.58 -7.20 6.07
CA ALA A 84 -11.87 -6.92 4.82
C ALA A 84 -10.39 -7.34 4.90
N LEU A 85 -9.75 -7.13 6.05
CA LEU A 85 -8.35 -7.52 6.27
C LEU A 85 -8.20 -9.03 6.39
N GLU A 86 -9.07 -9.70 7.14
CA GLU A 86 -9.11 -11.16 7.25
C GLU A 86 -9.27 -11.80 5.87
N TYR A 87 -10.27 -11.36 5.10
CA TYR A 87 -10.47 -11.80 3.73
C TYR A 87 -9.23 -11.57 2.84
N SER A 88 -8.60 -10.39 2.94
CA SER A 88 -7.40 -10.08 2.15
C SER A 88 -6.23 -10.99 2.49
N MET A 89 -6.07 -11.33 3.77
CA MET A 89 -5.03 -12.26 4.22
C MET A 89 -5.30 -13.70 3.78
N ASP A 90 -6.56 -14.14 3.82
CA ASP A 90 -6.95 -15.47 3.33
C ASP A 90 -6.62 -15.62 1.84
N VAL A 91 -6.99 -14.62 1.03
CA VAL A 91 -6.66 -14.60 -0.42
C VAL A 91 -5.15 -14.60 -0.66
N LEU A 92 -4.41 -13.77 0.09
CA LEU A 92 -2.95 -13.71 -0.04
C LEU A 92 -2.28 -15.03 0.37
N GLN A 93 -2.75 -15.65 1.44
CA GLN A 93 -2.22 -16.93 1.92
C GLN A 93 -2.51 -18.07 0.94
N GLU A 94 -3.73 -18.12 0.38
CA GLU A 94 -4.08 -19.06 -0.68
C GLU A 94 -3.13 -18.88 -1.86
N TYR A 95 -2.89 -17.64 -2.29
CA TYR A 95 -2.00 -17.32 -3.39
C TYR A 95 -0.56 -17.80 -3.14
N VAL A 96 0.01 -17.49 -1.98
CA VAL A 96 1.37 -17.91 -1.59
C VAL A 96 1.47 -19.44 -1.57
N THR A 97 0.47 -20.12 -1.02
CA THR A 97 0.46 -21.58 -0.89
C THR A 97 0.27 -22.28 -2.24
N ALA A 98 -0.58 -21.73 -3.11
CA ALA A 98 -0.89 -22.30 -4.41
C ALA A 98 0.21 -22.07 -5.47
N SER A 99 1.25 -21.29 -5.17
CA SER A 99 2.33 -20.90 -6.11
C SER A 99 1.81 -20.40 -7.46
N LYS A 100 0.59 -19.83 -7.49
CA LYS A 100 0.06 -19.23 -8.72
C LYS A 100 0.96 -18.03 -9.01
N VAL A 101 1.52 -17.94 -10.21
CA VAL A 101 2.12 -16.68 -10.67
C VAL A 101 0.95 -15.83 -11.17
N VAL A 102 0.53 -14.82 -10.42
CA VAL A 102 -0.34 -13.78 -11.00
C VAL A 102 0.57 -12.91 -11.85
N THR A 103 0.49 -13.14 -13.15
CA THR A 103 0.97 -12.19 -14.15
C THR A 103 -0.07 -11.09 -14.25
N TYR A 104 0.24 -9.92 -13.69
CA TYR A 104 -0.53 -8.72 -13.98
C TYR A 104 0.03 -8.15 -15.29
N ASP A 105 -0.76 -8.21 -16.37
CA ASP A 105 -0.44 -7.47 -17.59
C ASP A 105 -0.65 -5.98 -17.31
N ASN A 106 0.45 -5.22 -17.22
CA ASN A 106 0.45 -3.77 -17.18
C ASN A 106 1.26 -3.22 -18.37
#